data_AF-A0A9E5FLW2-F1
#
_entry.id   AF-A0A9E5FLW2-F1
#
_cell.length_a   1.000
_cell.length_b   1.000
_cell.length_c   1.000
_cell.angle_alpha   90.00
_cell.angle_beta   90.00
_cell.angle_gamma   90.00
#
_symmetry.space_group_name_H-M   'P 1'
#
loop_
_entity.id
_entity.type
_entity.pdbx_description
1 polymer ?
#
loop_
_entity_poly.entity_id
_entity_poly.type
_entity_poly.pdbx_seq_one_letter_code
_entity_poly.pdbx_strand_id
1 'polypeptide(L)'
;RLIAGESRIDSEKLRKGDLADHEFQQMHSRIVKLSTAPIFIDDSPGLSVFDFRAKCRRLKSQHNIELVIIDYLQLMSAKDGKNNGNREQEISTISRSIKEIAKELNIPIIALAQLSRSVEQRAGDKKPMLSDLRESGAIEQDADIVSFLYRPEYYKIDKDENGNPNKDICEYIIAKHRNGKTDTVRMRFEAKYARFENLNENNEYDAPMSNTAISNYNQDSNTITIQSKMNGNPEKDNDFDFGDNQEVPF
;
A
#
# COMPACT_ATOMS: atom_id res chain seq x y z
N ARG A 1 -12.38 -5.84 -10.00
CA ARG A 1 -11.10 -5.42 -9.35
C ARG A 1 -11.33 -5.03 -7.90
N LEU A 2 -12.22 -4.07 -7.59
CA LEU A 2 -12.54 -3.70 -6.19
C LEU A 2 -12.92 -4.92 -5.33
N ILE A 3 -13.77 -5.81 -5.85
CA ILE A 3 -14.15 -7.05 -5.15
C ILE A 3 -12.92 -7.93 -4.85
N ALA A 4 -12.01 -8.12 -5.81
CA ALA A 4 -10.81 -8.94 -5.63
C ALA A 4 -9.87 -8.36 -4.55
N GLY A 5 -9.65 -7.04 -4.59
CA GLY A 5 -8.81 -6.34 -3.60
C GLY A 5 -9.41 -6.38 -2.19
N GLU A 6 -10.72 -6.21 -2.05
CA GLU A 6 -11.41 -6.24 -0.76
C GLU A 6 -11.50 -7.68 -0.21
N SER A 7 -11.91 -8.63 -1.05
CA SER A 7 -12.09 -10.03 -0.65
C SER A 7 -10.77 -10.80 -0.47
N ARG A 8 -9.66 -10.32 -1.05
CA ARG A 8 -8.38 -11.06 -1.16
C ARG A 8 -8.54 -12.40 -1.89
N ILE A 9 -9.44 -12.45 -2.86
CA ILE A 9 -9.64 -13.59 -3.75
C ILE A 9 -8.99 -13.26 -5.10
N ASP A 10 -8.37 -14.26 -5.71
CA ASP A 10 -7.71 -14.11 -7.01
C ASP A 10 -8.69 -13.56 -8.07
N SER A 11 -8.25 -12.53 -8.78
CA SER A 11 -9.06 -11.88 -9.83
C SER A 11 -9.43 -12.82 -10.98
N GLU A 12 -8.61 -13.83 -11.29
CA GLU A 12 -8.91 -14.86 -12.28
C GLU A 12 -10.00 -15.82 -11.79
N LYS A 13 -9.94 -16.25 -10.53
CA LYS A 13 -10.97 -17.10 -9.92
C LYS A 13 -12.33 -16.41 -9.92
N LEU A 14 -12.38 -15.14 -9.50
CA LEU A 14 -13.60 -14.34 -9.52
C LEU A 14 -14.17 -14.17 -10.93
N ARG A 15 -13.33 -14.03 -11.95
CA ARG A 15 -13.77 -13.91 -13.35
C ARG A 15 -14.32 -15.22 -13.91
N LYS A 16 -13.71 -16.35 -13.53
CA LYS A 16 -14.10 -17.69 -13.98
C LYS A 16 -15.27 -18.28 -13.18
N GLY A 17 -15.55 -17.73 -11.99
CA GLY A 17 -16.56 -18.27 -11.07
C GLY A 17 -16.11 -19.54 -10.34
N ASP A 18 -14.81 -19.85 -10.37
CA ASP A 18 -14.23 -21.03 -9.74
C ASP A 18 -13.80 -20.69 -8.31
N LEU A 19 -14.78 -20.69 -7.40
CA LEU A 19 -14.61 -20.34 -5.99
C LEU A 19 -14.89 -21.56 -5.12
N ALA A 20 -14.00 -21.85 -4.19
CA ALA A 20 -14.29 -22.80 -3.12
C ALA A 20 -15.35 -22.23 -2.16
N ASP A 21 -16.07 -23.10 -1.44
CA ASP A 21 -17.14 -22.68 -0.53
C ASP A 21 -16.69 -21.63 0.50
N HIS A 22 -15.47 -21.78 1.04
CA HIS A 22 -14.89 -20.82 1.97
C HIS A 22 -14.55 -19.47 1.32
N GLU A 23 -14.13 -19.45 0.05
CA GLU A 23 -13.89 -18.23 -0.73
C GLU A 23 -15.23 -17.51 -1.02
N PHE A 24 -16.29 -18.27 -1.29
CA PHE A 24 -17.62 -17.72 -1.49
C PHE A 24 -18.16 -17.04 -0.23
N GLN A 25 -18.01 -17.68 0.93
CA GLN A 25 -18.36 -17.08 2.23
C GLN A 25 -17.51 -15.83 2.53
N GLN A 26 -16.21 -15.89 2.26
CA GLN A 26 -15.32 -14.74 2.41
C GLN A 26 -15.75 -13.57 1.52
N MET A 27 -16.05 -13.82 0.24
CA MET A 27 -16.55 -12.82 -0.69
C MET A 27 -17.83 -12.16 -0.15
N HIS A 28 -18.81 -12.96 0.26
CA HIS A 28 -20.10 -12.45 0.73
C HIS A 28 -19.94 -11.60 2.00
N SER A 29 -19.10 -12.01 2.94
CA SER A 29 -18.85 -11.22 4.16
C SER A 29 -18.19 -9.86 3.89
N ARG A 30 -17.32 -9.79 2.87
CA ARG A 30 -16.52 -8.59 2.57
C ARG A 30 -17.18 -7.66 1.56
N ILE A 31 -18.01 -8.20 0.65
CA ILE A 31 -18.69 -7.40 -0.37
C ILE A 31 -19.74 -6.46 0.22
N VAL A 32 -20.31 -6.79 1.39
CA VAL A 32 -21.32 -5.94 2.05
C VAL A 32 -20.78 -4.54 2.29
N LYS A 33 -19.55 -4.41 2.80
CA LYS A 33 -18.91 -3.11 3.03
C LYS A 33 -18.78 -2.30 1.76
N LEU A 34 -18.36 -2.96 0.67
CA LEU A 34 -18.19 -2.33 -0.64
C LEU A 34 -19.55 -1.95 -1.26
N SER A 35 -20.58 -2.78 -1.06
CA SER A 35 -21.94 -2.55 -1.58
C SER A 35 -22.63 -1.37 -0.91
N THR A 36 -22.30 -1.08 0.35
CA THR A 36 -22.85 0.07 1.08
C THR A 36 -21.97 1.31 0.98
N ALA A 37 -20.80 1.22 0.34
CA ALA A 37 -19.89 2.35 0.21
C ALA A 37 -20.49 3.39 -0.76
N PRO A 38 -20.39 4.69 -0.46
CA PRO A 38 -20.92 5.77 -1.31
C PRO A 38 -20.01 6.02 -2.53
N ILE A 39 -19.85 4.99 -3.37
CA ILE A 39 -19.03 5.01 -4.58
C ILE A 39 -19.97 5.06 -5.79
N PHE A 40 -19.81 6.11 -6.59
CA PHE A 40 -20.54 6.30 -7.83
C PHE A 40 -19.61 5.98 -9.00
N ILE A 41 -20.02 5.02 -9.85
CA ILE A 41 -19.26 4.61 -11.03
C ILE A 41 -20.03 5.07 -12.27
N ASP A 42 -19.31 5.74 -13.18
CA ASP A 42 -19.82 6.16 -14.47
C ASP A 42 -18.89 5.61 -15.55
N ASP A 43 -19.36 4.66 -16.33
CA ASP A 43 -18.62 3.96 -17.38
C ASP A 43 -18.93 4.50 -18.79
N SER A 44 -19.53 5.69 -18.89
CA SER A 44 -19.86 6.33 -20.16
C SER A 44 -18.59 6.56 -21.01
N PRO A 45 -18.47 5.99 -22.21
CA PRO A 45 -17.29 6.19 -23.07
C PRO A 45 -17.27 7.59 -23.68
N GLY A 46 -16.06 8.09 -23.98
CA GLY A 46 -15.87 9.33 -24.75
C GLY A 46 -16.42 10.59 -24.07
N LEU A 47 -16.39 10.64 -22.74
CA LEU A 47 -16.96 11.73 -21.97
C LEU A 47 -16.28 13.07 -22.29
N SER A 48 -17.07 14.08 -22.67
CA SER A 48 -16.53 15.42 -22.86
C SER A 48 -16.29 16.12 -21.53
N VAL A 49 -15.35 17.07 -21.50
CA VAL A 49 -15.05 17.89 -20.31
C VAL A 49 -16.31 18.62 -19.78
N PHE A 50 -17.18 19.06 -20.68
CA PHE A 50 -18.44 19.70 -20.32
C PHE A 50 -19.39 18.75 -19.60
N ASP A 51 -19.56 17.55 -20.15
CA ASP A 51 -20.45 16.53 -19.57
C ASP A 51 -19.90 16.04 -18.23
N PHE A 52 -18.57 15.87 -18.13
CA PHE A 52 -17.87 15.58 -16.88
C PHE A 52 -18.15 16.63 -15.81
N ARG A 53 -18.02 17.93 -16.14
CA ARG A 53 -18.34 19.03 -15.20
C ARG A 53 -19.79 18.98 -14.73
N ALA A 54 -20.74 18.77 -15.65
CA ALA A 54 -22.16 18.71 -15.32
C ALA A 54 -22.47 17.53 -14.38
N LYS A 55 -21.89 16.36 -14.65
CA LYS A 55 -22.02 15.18 -13.80
C LYS A 55 -21.43 15.40 -12.40
N CYS A 56 -20.22 15.97 -12.31
CA CYS A 56 -19.59 16.26 -11.01
C CYS A 56 -20.41 17.26 -10.18
N ARG A 57 -20.92 18.34 -10.79
CA ARG A 57 -21.82 19.30 -10.12
C ARG A 57 -23.08 18.63 -9.57
N ARG A 58 -23.73 17.80 -10.40
CA ARG A 58 -24.94 17.06 -9.99
C ARG A 58 -24.65 16.14 -8.80
N LEU A 59 -23.58 15.34 -8.88
CA LEU A 59 -23.18 14.44 -7.80
C LEU A 59 -22.77 15.20 -6.53
N LYS A 60 -22.08 16.34 -6.65
CA LYS A 60 -21.76 17.21 -5.50
C LYS A 60 -23.03 17.77 -4.85
N SER A 61 -24.01 18.18 -5.63
CA SER A 61 -25.28 18.70 -5.08
C SER A 61 -26.15 17.62 -4.46
N GLN A 62 -26.21 16.41 -5.02
CA GLN A 62 -27.12 15.35 -4.57
C GLN A 62 -26.53 14.49 -3.46
N HIS A 63 -25.20 14.26 -3.50
CA HIS A 63 -24.53 13.29 -2.64
C HIS A 63 -23.30 13.87 -1.93
N ASN A 64 -22.98 15.15 -2.13
CA ASN A 64 -21.82 15.82 -1.54
C ASN A 64 -20.50 15.05 -1.73
N ILE A 65 -20.20 14.62 -2.96
CA ILE A 65 -18.94 13.92 -3.25
C ILE A 65 -17.71 14.70 -2.77
N GLU A 66 -16.70 13.97 -2.29
CA GLU A 66 -15.47 14.54 -1.71
C GLU A 66 -14.20 14.19 -2.50
N LEU A 67 -14.30 13.29 -3.48
CA LEU A 67 -13.19 12.86 -4.33
C LEU A 67 -13.72 12.49 -5.72
N VAL A 68 -12.97 12.83 -6.76
CA VAL A 68 -13.21 12.33 -8.12
C VAL A 68 -11.96 11.64 -8.63
N ILE A 69 -12.15 10.47 -9.26
CA ILE A 69 -11.08 9.72 -9.94
C ILE A 69 -11.43 9.60 -11.41
N ILE A 70 -10.49 9.91 -12.30
CA ILE A 70 -10.64 9.82 -13.76
C ILE A 70 -9.67 8.77 -14.30
N ASP A 71 -10.21 7.73 -14.95
CA ASP A 71 -9.45 6.67 -15.63
C ASP A 71 -9.81 6.68 -17.13
N TYR A 72 -9.02 7.28 -18.02
CA TYR A 72 -7.83 8.12 -17.82
C TYR A 72 -7.92 9.33 -18.77
N LEU A 73 -7.14 10.40 -18.53
CA LEU A 73 -7.30 11.72 -19.18
C LEU A 73 -7.37 11.66 -20.70
N GLN A 74 -6.58 10.79 -21.33
CA GLN A 74 -6.52 10.68 -22.78
C GLN A 74 -7.78 10.06 -23.40
N LEU A 75 -8.73 9.54 -22.64
CA LEU A 75 -10.03 9.12 -23.17
C LEU A 75 -11.08 10.24 -23.22
N MET A 76 -10.78 11.39 -22.61
CA MET A 76 -11.65 12.56 -22.67
C MET A 76 -11.46 13.30 -24.00
N SER A 77 -12.55 13.89 -24.48
CA SER A 77 -12.54 14.76 -25.65
C SER A 77 -12.91 16.19 -25.28
N ALA A 78 -12.13 17.17 -25.75
CA ALA A 78 -12.56 18.55 -25.76
C ALA A 78 -13.39 18.79 -27.04
N LYS A 79 -14.71 18.59 -26.97
CA LYS A 79 -15.70 18.80 -28.04
C LYS A 79 -15.21 19.60 -29.27
N ASP A 80 -15.07 18.89 -30.39
CA ASP A 80 -15.57 19.22 -31.74
C ASP A 80 -14.72 18.48 -32.79
N GLY A 81 -15.27 17.40 -33.35
CA GLY A 81 -14.64 16.53 -34.35
C GLY A 81 -14.42 17.18 -35.72
N LYS A 82 -13.86 18.39 -35.78
CA LYS A 82 -13.61 19.12 -37.03
C LYS A 82 -12.23 19.71 -37.20
N ASN A 83 -11.32 19.58 -36.24
CA ASN A 83 -9.95 20.04 -36.43
C ASN A 83 -8.95 18.91 -36.17
N ASN A 84 -8.03 18.73 -37.12
CA ASN A 84 -6.68 18.19 -36.92
C ASN A 84 -5.91 19.07 -35.91
N GLY A 85 -6.45 19.28 -34.71
CA GLY A 85 -5.80 20.01 -33.65
C GLY A 85 -4.63 19.19 -33.11
N ASN A 86 -3.56 19.87 -32.73
CA ASN A 86 -2.46 19.25 -32.01
C ASN A 86 -3.03 18.63 -30.72
N ARG A 87 -2.93 17.30 -30.58
CA ARG A 87 -3.43 16.54 -29.43
C ARG A 87 -2.93 17.10 -28.09
N GLU A 88 -1.73 17.66 -28.10
CA GLU A 88 -1.15 18.36 -26.96
C GLU A 88 -1.99 19.55 -26.48
N GLN A 89 -2.56 20.31 -27.41
CA GLN A 89 -3.41 21.44 -27.08
C GLN A 89 -4.75 20.99 -26.49
N GLU A 90 -5.30 19.88 -26.98
CA GLU A 90 -6.52 19.29 -26.43
C GLU A 90 -6.30 18.83 -24.98
N ILE A 91 -5.21 18.10 -24.74
CA ILE A 91 -4.84 17.65 -23.39
C ILE A 91 -4.59 18.85 -22.46
N SER A 92 -3.97 19.91 -22.98
CA SER A 92 -3.76 21.16 -22.24
C SER A 92 -5.08 21.81 -21.82
N THR A 93 -6.08 21.85 -22.71
CA THR A 93 -7.42 22.35 -22.38
C THR A 93 -8.10 21.46 -21.34
N ILE A 94 -8.04 20.13 -21.51
CA ILE A 94 -8.63 19.16 -20.57
C ILE A 94 -8.03 19.33 -19.16
N SER A 95 -6.70 19.40 -19.06
CA SER A 95 -5.96 19.61 -17.81
C SER A 95 -6.43 20.86 -17.08
N ARG A 96 -6.44 22.00 -17.77
CA ARG A 96 -6.87 23.28 -17.19
C ARG A 96 -8.32 23.22 -16.72
N SER A 97 -9.22 22.69 -17.55
CA SER A 97 -10.63 22.57 -17.18
C SER A 97 -10.84 21.67 -15.97
N ILE A 98 -10.11 20.56 -15.85
CA ILE A 98 -10.18 19.70 -14.66
C ILE A 98 -9.72 20.46 -13.42
N LYS A 99 -8.63 21.24 -13.52
CA LYS A 99 -8.15 22.09 -12.42
C LYS A 99 -9.17 23.14 -12.00
N GLU A 100 -9.86 23.75 -12.97
CA GLU A 100 -10.96 24.68 -12.71
C GLU A 100 -12.13 23.99 -11.99
N ILE A 101 -12.53 22.80 -12.44
CA ILE A 101 -13.59 22.00 -11.80
C ILE A 101 -13.23 21.64 -10.36
N ALA A 102 -11.98 21.21 -10.12
CA ALA A 102 -11.49 20.88 -8.78
C ALA A 102 -11.60 22.08 -7.83
N LYS A 103 -11.19 23.27 -8.29
CA LYS A 103 -11.28 24.52 -7.53
C LYS A 103 -12.72 24.97 -7.31
N GLU A 104 -13.56 24.86 -8.34
CA GLU A 104 -14.95 25.28 -8.29
C GLU A 104 -15.76 24.43 -7.29
N LEU A 105 -15.60 23.11 -7.37
CA LEU A 105 -16.30 22.17 -6.48
C LEU A 105 -15.63 22.04 -5.11
N ASN A 106 -14.43 22.59 -4.96
CA ASN A 106 -13.56 22.45 -3.80
C ASN A 106 -13.37 20.98 -3.39
N ILE A 107 -13.02 20.14 -4.36
CA ILE A 107 -12.74 18.71 -4.14
C ILE A 107 -11.45 18.29 -4.84
N PRO A 108 -10.66 17.38 -4.25
CA PRO A 108 -9.54 16.75 -4.93
C PRO A 108 -10.01 15.93 -6.13
N ILE A 109 -9.26 16.02 -7.23
CA ILE A 109 -9.45 15.21 -8.43
C ILE A 109 -8.15 14.48 -8.71
N ILE A 110 -8.21 13.14 -8.75
CA ILE A 110 -7.11 12.27 -9.17
C ILE A 110 -7.36 11.89 -10.62
N ALA A 111 -6.44 12.26 -11.51
CA ALA A 111 -6.53 11.94 -12.91
C ALA A 111 -5.39 11.01 -13.31
N LEU A 112 -5.73 9.84 -13.85
CA LEU A 112 -4.75 8.91 -14.39
C LEU A 112 -4.29 9.42 -15.75
N ALA A 113 -2.98 9.36 -16.00
CA ALA A 113 -2.38 9.75 -17.26
C ALA A 113 -1.48 8.62 -17.75
N GLN A 114 -1.65 8.25 -19.02
CA GLN A 114 -0.73 7.32 -19.67
C GLN A 114 0.58 8.04 -20.04
N LEU A 115 1.71 7.34 -19.87
CA LEU A 115 3.02 7.84 -20.28
C LEU A 115 3.31 7.53 -21.74
N SER A 116 4.16 8.36 -22.35
CA SER A 116 4.71 8.08 -23.68
C SER A 116 5.63 6.87 -23.65
N ARG A 117 5.78 6.18 -24.80
CA ARG A 117 6.63 4.99 -24.92
C ARG A 117 8.14 5.29 -24.80
N SER A 118 8.54 6.56 -24.77
CA SER A 118 9.96 6.95 -24.66
C SER A 118 10.60 6.49 -23.36
N VAL A 119 9.82 6.34 -22.28
CA VAL A 119 10.31 5.80 -21.01
C VAL A 119 10.95 4.42 -21.18
N GLU A 120 10.43 3.60 -22.10
CA GLU A 120 10.90 2.24 -22.36
C GLU A 120 12.16 2.19 -23.23
N GLN A 121 12.41 3.24 -24.02
CA GLN A 121 13.53 3.32 -24.96
C GLN A 121 14.81 3.85 -24.30
N ARG A 122 14.71 4.36 -23.07
CA ARG A 122 15.85 4.93 -22.35
C ARG A 122 16.85 3.83 -22.00
N ALA A 123 18.09 3.98 -22.46
CA ALA A 123 19.20 3.11 -22.10
C ALA A 123 19.66 3.45 -20.67
N GLY A 124 18.98 2.88 -19.67
CA GLY A 124 19.27 3.13 -18.26
C GLY A 124 18.06 2.87 -17.37
N ASP A 125 17.91 3.71 -16.34
CA ASP A 125 16.78 3.61 -15.42
C ASP A 125 15.46 3.97 -16.14
N LYS A 126 14.54 3.00 -16.11
CA LYS A 126 13.19 3.08 -16.67
C LYS A 126 12.19 3.74 -15.73
N LYS A 127 12.67 4.36 -14.64
CA LYS A 127 11.83 5.22 -13.81
C LYS A 127 11.22 6.36 -14.63
N PRO A 128 9.89 6.54 -14.55
CA PRO A 128 9.21 7.67 -15.17
C PRO A 128 9.70 9.01 -14.60
N MET A 129 9.76 10.00 -15.47
CA MET A 129 10.06 11.40 -15.12
C MET A 129 9.02 12.34 -15.72
N LEU A 130 9.00 13.60 -15.26
CA LEU A 130 8.03 14.60 -15.73
C LEU A 130 8.04 14.77 -17.26
N SER A 131 9.22 14.69 -17.88
CA SER A 131 9.35 14.75 -19.33
C SER A 131 8.71 13.57 -20.07
N ASP A 132 8.39 12.45 -19.41
CA ASP A 132 7.68 11.34 -20.05
C ASP A 132 6.18 11.61 -20.26
N LEU A 133 5.66 12.67 -19.63
CA LEU A 133 4.34 13.24 -19.93
C LEU A 133 4.34 14.07 -21.23
N ARG A 134 5.43 14.07 -22.02
CA ARG A 134 5.54 14.76 -23.31
C ARG A 134 4.30 14.47 -24.17
N GLU A 135 3.76 15.52 -24.79
CA GLU A 135 2.36 15.70 -25.26
C GLU A 135 1.43 16.36 -24.21
N SER A 136 1.90 16.59 -22.99
CA SER A 136 1.08 17.10 -21.89
C SER A 136 1.84 18.06 -20.96
N GLY A 137 2.71 18.93 -21.48
CA GLY A 137 3.45 19.90 -20.65
C GLY A 137 2.53 20.77 -19.77
N ALA A 138 1.30 21.00 -20.21
CA ALA A 138 0.26 21.65 -19.41
C ALA A 138 -0.20 20.83 -18.19
N ILE A 139 -0.25 19.50 -18.27
CA ILE A 139 -0.55 18.65 -17.10
C ILE A 139 0.51 18.89 -16.03
N GLU A 140 1.79 18.86 -16.40
CA GLU A 140 2.87 19.15 -15.47
C GLU A 140 2.68 20.52 -14.84
N GLN A 141 2.36 21.56 -15.61
CA GLN A 141 2.18 22.90 -15.08
C GLN A 141 0.97 23.01 -14.15
N ASP A 142 -0.21 22.55 -14.57
CA ASP A 142 -1.48 22.76 -13.88
C ASP A 142 -1.64 21.89 -12.62
N ALA A 143 -1.07 20.68 -12.61
CA ALA A 143 -1.17 19.76 -11.49
C ALA A 143 -0.55 20.33 -10.21
N ASP A 144 -1.20 20.08 -9.07
CA ASP A 144 -0.62 20.39 -7.75
C ASP A 144 0.38 19.32 -7.31
N ILE A 145 0.09 18.06 -7.65
CA ILE A 145 0.91 16.89 -7.37
C ILE A 145 1.00 16.05 -8.64
N VAL A 146 2.20 15.59 -8.97
CA VAL A 146 2.43 14.60 -10.04
C VAL A 146 3.15 13.42 -9.42
N SER A 147 2.58 12.23 -9.59
CA SER A 147 3.12 11.00 -9.04
C SER A 147 3.17 9.90 -10.09
N PHE A 148 4.22 9.09 -10.03
CA PHE A 148 4.42 7.94 -10.91
C PHE A 148 4.42 6.65 -10.10
N LEU A 149 3.98 5.57 -10.75
CA LEU A 149 4.11 4.21 -10.23
C LEU A 149 5.22 3.53 -11.02
N TYR A 150 6.19 2.96 -10.31
CA TYR A 150 7.28 2.20 -10.88
C TYR A 150 7.37 0.83 -10.20
N ARG A 151 7.56 -0.23 -10.98
CA ARG A 151 7.71 -1.60 -10.48
C ARG A 151 9.00 -2.20 -11.05
N PRO A 152 10.08 -2.33 -10.25
CA PRO A 152 11.34 -2.89 -10.73
C PRO A 152 11.17 -4.31 -11.29
N GLU A 153 10.31 -5.11 -10.66
CA GLU A 153 9.98 -6.48 -11.08
C GLU A 153 9.45 -6.55 -12.52
N TYR A 154 8.68 -5.56 -12.97
CA TYR A 154 8.18 -5.50 -14.36
C TYR A 154 9.32 -5.43 -15.38
N TYR A 155 10.47 -4.89 -14.96
CA TYR A 155 11.69 -4.79 -15.77
C TYR A 155 12.71 -5.90 -15.48
N LYS A 156 12.31 -6.96 -14.75
CA LYS A 156 13.19 -8.08 -14.35
C LYS A 156 14.38 -7.63 -13.48
N ILE A 157 14.17 -6.59 -12.67
CA ILE A 157 15.17 -6.10 -11.71
C ILE A 157 14.86 -6.73 -10.35
N ASP A 158 15.47 -7.87 -10.08
CA ASP A 158 15.13 -8.70 -8.92
C ASP A 158 15.66 -8.16 -7.58
N LYS A 159 16.73 -7.35 -7.62
CA LYS A 159 17.38 -6.78 -6.43
C LYS A 159 17.57 -5.28 -6.55
N ASP A 160 17.46 -4.57 -5.44
CA ASP A 160 17.82 -3.16 -5.34
C ASP A 160 19.33 -2.96 -5.19
N GLU A 161 19.77 -1.70 -5.21
CA GLU A 161 21.18 -1.31 -5.05
C GLU A 161 21.82 -1.80 -3.75
N ASN A 162 21.00 -2.10 -2.74
CA ASN A 162 21.42 -2.61 -1.42
C ASN A 162 21.31 -4.14 -1.32
N GLY A 163 20.94 -4.83 -2.42
CA GLY A 163 20.81 -6.29 -2.48
C GLY A 163 19.49 -6.85 -1.95
N ASN A 164 18.52 -5.99 -1.57
CA ASN A 164 17.19 -6.43 -1.12
C ASN A 164 16.33 -6.90 -2.30
N PRO A 165 15.45 -7.90 -2.12
CA PRO A 165 14.56 -8.36 -3.17
C PRO A 165 13.49 -7.30 -3.52
N ASN A 166 13.28 -7.07 -4.81
CA ASN A 166 12.24 -6.15 -5.34
C ASN A 166 10.90 -6.83 -5.63
N LYS A 167 10.73 -8.08 -5.18
CA LYS A 167 9.52 -8.85 -5.42
C LYS A 167 8.30 -8.15 -4.79
N ASP A 168 7.23 -8.00 -5.58
CA ASP A 168 6.00 -7.33 -5.17
C ASP A 168 6.20 -5.88 -4.69
N ILE A 169 7.34 -5.23 -5.01
CA ILE A 169 7.59 -3.83 -4.65
C ILE A 169 7.07 -2.90 -5.75
N CYS A 170 6.39 -1.84 -5.33
CA CYS A 170 6.06 -0.69 -6.15
C CYS A 170 6.60 0.59 -5.50
N GLU A 171 7.29 1.40 -6.29
CA GLU A 171 7.72 2.74 -5.91
C GLU A 171 6.65 3.75 -6.37
N TYR A 172 6.09 4.49 -5.41
CA TYR A 172 5.23 5.64 -5.63
C TYR A 172 6.09 6.90 -5.56
N ILE A 173 6.44 7.42 -6.74
CA ILE A 173 7.39 8.52 -6.91
C ILE A 173 6.59 9.81 -6.99
N ILE A 174 6.71 10.69 -5.99
CA ILE A 174 6.14 12.04 -6.01
C ILE A 174 7.13 12.95 -6.75
N ALA A 175 6.95 13.09 -8.06
CA ALA A 175 7.84 13.85 -8.93
C ALA A 175 7.60 15.37 -8.87
N LYS A 176 6.39 15.80 -8.51
CA LYS A 176 6.05 17.21 -8.28
C LYS A 176 5.12 17.32 -7.08
N HIS A 177 5.37 18.31 -6.23
CA HIS A 177 4.43 18.71 -5.18
C HIS A 177 4.51 20.22 -4.96
N ARG A 178 3.44 20.96 -5.27
CA ARG A 178 3.41 22.43 -5.12
C ARG A 178 3.55 22.91 -3.67
N ASN A 179 3.15 22.09 -2.70
CA ASN A 179 3.02 22.45 -1.28
C ASN A 179 3.87 21.57 -0.35
N GLY A 180 4.86 20.85 -0.87
CA GLY A 180 5.64 19.91 -0.07
C GLY A 180 6.86 19.37 -0.80
N LYS A 181 7.58 18.43 -0.16
CA LYS A 181 8.75 17.79 -0.75
C LYS A 181 8.35 16.73 -1.78
N THR A 182 9.19 16.55 -2.78
CA THR A 182 9.20 15.34 -3.59
C THR A 182 9.82 14.21 -2.77
N ASP A 183 9.33 13.00 -2.95
CA ASP A 183 9.81 11.82 -2.24
C ASP A 183 9.42 10.56 -3.01
N THR A 184 10.06 9.44 -2.72
CA THR A 184 9.68 8.12 -3.26
C THR A 184 9.27 7.21 -2.12
N VAL A 185 8.00 6.83 -2.12
CA VAL A 185 7.44 5.93 -1.11
C VAL A 185 7.43 4.51 -1.66
N ARG A 186 8.02 3.56 -0.95
CA ARG A 186 7.95 2.14 -1.29
C ARG A 186 6.69 1.52 -0.69
N MET A 187 5.96 0.77 -1.49
CA MET A 187 4.76 0.03 -1.11
C MET A 187 4.79 -1.37 -1.69
N ARG A 188 3.99 -2.27 -1.13
CA ARG A 188 3.79 -3.61 -1.67
C ARG A 188 2.65 -3.59 -2.68
N PHE A 189 2.80 -4.28 -3.80
CA PHE A 189 1.77 -4.49 -4.81
C PHE A 189 1.53 -5.98 -5.01
N GLU A 190 0.40 -6.48 -4.50
CA GLU A 190 -0.03 -7.86 -4.70
C GLU A 190 -0.80 -8.01 -6.01
N ALA A 191 -0.10 -8.42 -7.07
CA ALA A 191 -0.68 -8.50 -8.42
C ALA A 191 -1.92 -9.41 -8.51
N LYS A 192 -1.93 -10.52 -7.78
CA LYS A 192 -3.05 -11.49 -7.70
C LYS A 192 -4.40 -10.86 -7.29
N TYR A 193 -4.35 -9.83 -6.44
CA TYR A 193 -5.53 -9.14 -5.93
C TYR A 193 -5.67 -7.73 -6.50
N ALA A 194 -4.73 -7.29 -7.34
CA ALA A 194 -4.60 -5.91 -7.82
C ALA A 194 -4.65 -4.89 -6.67
N ARG A 195 -3.89 -5.15 -5.60
CA ARG A 195 -3.96 -4.42 -4.33
C ARG A 195 -2.60 -3.83 -3.95
N PHE A 196 -2.61 -2.59 -3.50
CA PHE A 196 -1.46 -1.95 -2.86
C PHE A 196 -1.58 -2.07 -1.34
N GLU A 197 -0.46 -2.36 -0.67
CA GLU A 197 -0.35 -2.45 0.79
C GLU A 197 0.87 -1.67 1.28
N ASN A 198 0.81 -1.19 2.52
CA ASN A 198 1.95 -0.52 3.14
C ASN A 198 3.14 -1.49 3.26
N LEU A 199 4.34 -1.00 2.96
CA LEU A 199 5.58 -1.75 3.18
C LEU A 199 5.97 -1.64 4.67
N ASN A 200 5.16 -2.25 5.54
CA ASN A 200 5.39 -2.40 6.97
C ASN A 200 5.76 -1.09 7.74
N GLU A 201 4.75 -0.33 8.18
CA GLU A 201 4.86 0.32 9.49
C GLU A 201 4.74 -0.81 10.53
N ASN A 202 5.88 -1.27 11.04
CA ASN A 202 6.03 -2.26 12.13
C ASN A 202 5.49 -3.68 11.85
N ASN A 203 6.27 -4.49 11.14
CA ASN A 203 6.30 -5.94 11.39
C ASN A 203 7.05 -6.22 12.71
N GLU A 204 6.53 -5.72 13.83
CA GLU A 204 6.94 -6.19 15.17
C GLU A 204 6.28 -7.55 15.51
N TYR A 205 5.35 -8.02 14.68
CA TYR A 205 4.65 -9.29 14.83
C TYR A 205 5.19 -10.44 13.95
N ASP A 206 6.17 -10.17 13.09
CA ASP A 206 6.70 -11.15 12.12
C ASP A 206 8.23 -11.19 12.11
N ALA A 207 8.87 -10.82 13.22
CA ALA A 207 10.18 -11.37 13.50
C ALA A 207 9.97 -12.87 13.75
N PRO A 208 10.56 -13.80 12.97
CA PRO A 208 10.69 -15.15 13.47
C PRO A 208 11.39 -14.99 14.81
N MET A 209 10.76 -15.44 15.90
CA MET A 209 11.48 -15.61 17.17
C MET A 209 12.72 -16.44 16.83
N SER A 210 13.85 -15.76 16.69
CA SER A 210 15.12 -16.42 16.62
C SER A 210 15.25 -17.09 17.98
N ASN A 211 15.16 -18.41 17.96
CA ASN A 211 15.19 -19.26 19.14
C ASN A 211 16.62 -19.31 19.74
N THR A 212 17.36 -18.20 19.65
CA THR A 212 18.78 -18.06 19.99
C THR A 212 18.99 -17.61 21.44
N ALA A 213 17.91 -17.45 22.21
CA ALA A 213 17.98 -17.05 23.61
C ALA A 213 17.93 -18.22 24.62
N ILE A 214 17.93 -19.48 24.16
CA ILE A 214 17.90 -20.67 25.04
C ILE A 214 19.22 -21.46 25.03
N SER A 215 20.14 -21.25 24.08
CA SER A 215 21.35 -22.08 23.97
C SER A 215 22.59 -21.61 24.74
N ASN A 216 22.57 -20.42 25.37
CA ASN A 216 23.78 -19.81 25.96
C ASN A 216 23.76 -19.66 27.49
N TYR A 217 22.87 -20.35 28.21
CA TYR A 217 22.80 -20.28 29.67
C TYR A 217 23.30 -21.54 30.40
N ASN A 218 24.11 -22.36 29.74
CA ASN A 218 24.71 -23.57 30.33
C ASN A 218 26.20 -23.70 30.01
N GLN A 219 26.97 -22.62 30.26
CA GLN A 219 28.39 -22.80 30.51
C GLN A 219 28.92 -21.71 31.45
N ASP A 220 29.35 -22.18 32.62
CA ASP A 220 30.23 -21.54 33.58
C ASP A 220 29.71 -20.31 34.34
N SER A 221 29.14 -20.56 35.53
CA SER A 221 29.39 -19.78 36.76
C SER A 221 28.74 -20.45 37.98
N ASN A 222 29.58 -20.94 38.89
CA ASN A 222 29.24 -21.58 40.16
C ASN A 222 28.16 -20.83 40.97
N THR A 223 26.93 -21.32 40.94
CA THR A 223 25.85 -20.85 41.83
C THR A 223 25.48 -21.98 42.79
N ILE A 224 25.80 -21.80 44.07
CA ILE A 224 25.44 -22.73 45.15
C ILE A 224 24.04 -22.34 45.64
N THR A 225 23.07 -23.24 45.50
CA THR A 225 21.73 -23.07 46.07
C THR A 225 21.66 -23.72 47.45
N ILE A 226 21.43 -22.93 48.50
CA ILE A 226 21.18 -23.43 49.87
C ILE A 226 19.68 -23.37 50.13
N GLN A 227 19.08 -24.50 50.51
CA GLN A 227 17.67 -24.57 50.93
C GLN A 227 17.46 -23.95 52.32
N SER A 228 16.38 -23.19 52.48
CA SER A 228 15.97 -22.60 53.76
C SER A 228 15.45 -23.67 54.73
N LYS A 229 15.82 -23.56 56.02
CA LYS A 229 15.44 -24.45 57.14
C LYS A 229 13.93 -24.45 57.51
N MET A 230 13.05 -23.97 56.64
CA MET A 230 11.60 -23.94 56.87
C MET A 230 10.82 -24.99 56.07
N ASN A 231 11.49 -25.82 55.27
CA ASN A 231 10.87 -26.98 54.59
C ASN A 231 11.17 -28.32 55.29
N GLY A 232 11.01 -28.36 56.62
CA GLY A 232 11.03 -29.61 57.38
C GLY A 232 9.61 -30.13 57.61
N ASN A 233 9.24 -31.20 56.92
CA ASN A 233 8.04 -31.99 57.24
C ASN A 233 8.19 -32.59 58.65
N PRO A 234 7.21 -32.45 59.56
CA PRO A 234 7.36 -32.91 60.93
C PRO A 234 6.90 -34.36 61.02
N GLU A 235 7.76 -35.30 60.65
CA GLU A 235 7.52 -36.72 60.93
C GLU A 235 8.81 -37.50 60.71
N LYS A 236 9.57 -37.67 61.79
CA LYS A 236 10.11 -38.96 62.24
C LYS A 236 10.97 -38.75 63.48
N ASP A 237 10.43 -39.28 64.57
CA ASP A 237 11.09 -39.49 65.84
C ASP A 237 12.30 -40.43 65.75
N ASN A 238 13.18 -40.25 66.75
CA ASN A 238 14.09 -41.21 67.36
C ASN A 238 15.27 -41.73 66.54
N ASP A 239 16.47 -41.25 66.90
CA ASP A 239 17.41 -42.15 67.57
C ASP A 239 18.39 -41.37 68.46
N PHE A 240 18.54 -41.89 69.67
CA PHE A 240 19.51 -41.52 70.70
C PHE A 240 20.93 -41.93 70.26
N ASP A 241 21.93 -41.08 70.48
CA ASP A 241 23.24 -41.54 70.96
C ASP A 241 23.99 -40.44 71.74
N PHE A 242 24.64 -40.85 72.82
CA PHE A 242 25.32 -40.03 73.82
C PHE A 242 26.85 -40.04 73.60
N GLY A 243 27.51 -38.92 73.92
CA GLY A 243 28.96 -38.82 74.12
C GLY A 243 29.59 -37.74 73.24
N ASP A 244 30.52 -36.90 73.68
CA ASP A 244 31.33 -36.86 74.89
C ASP A 244 31.87 -35.41 75.06
N ASN A 245 31.97 -34.98 76.31
CA ASN A 245 32.89 -33.97 76.89
C ASN A 245 33.69 -33.00 75.97
N GLN A 246 33.57 -31.68 76.17
CA GLN A 246 34.39 -30.90 77.13
C GLN A 246 34.33 -29.37 76.89
N GLU A 247 33.93 -28.68 77.97
CA GLU A 247 34.31 -27.36 78.51
C GLU A 247 34.75 -26.18 77.62
N VAL A 248 33.95 -25.11 77.77
CA VAL A 248 34.27 -23.68 77.59
C VAL A 248 35.34 -23.19 78.57
N PRO A 249 36.01 -22.07 78.23
CA PRO A 249 36.28 -21.06 79.25
C PRO A 249 35.87 -19.64 78.81
N PHE A 250 35.09 -19.01 79.71
CA PHE A 250 34.89 -17.59 80.03
C PHE A 250 34.96 -16.53 78.91
#